data_AF-A0A849PKU3-F1
#
_entry.id   AF-A0A849PKU3-F1
#
_cell.length_a   1.000
_cell.length_b   1.000
_cell.length_c   1.000
_cell.angle_alpha   90.00
_cell.angle_beta   90.00
_cell.angle_gamma   90.00
#
_symmetry.space_group_name_H-M   'P 1'
#
loop_
_entity.id
_entity.type
_entity.pdbx_description
1 polymer ?
#
loop_
_entity_poly.entity_id
_entity_poly.type
_entity_poly.pdbx_seq_one_letter_code
_entity_poly.pdbx_strand_id
1 'polypeptide(L)'
;MDRNNTLKSITISIMLVLSIVALCTSTVSAKPIEMRALPGSITAGSDMHLDGLNFSALQYSIKKPLPNATVEFLDLRFTSDGTIEEGDAVYTTSTCKGPMRFIWFMGRDYRSLDPDKANLLSKILICFDKYDAPVEGNTKKTLATGEIWELKEGYSLVPSQVDLKGNKVYLNIYKNGEAVYEEVIEPGNYFVYNETIDDVEDITLFTCHVDSAFRGTDSNVVVLSVVRQYSDNPKKIGIGDEYGDFEVKEITNKKITLKNSNIISFSLFEREELLGDWIKFRVSEKGWWGYAYTEIVCAAPEVRESAGNPASPPVKTAVATSTPTTAPTSVADTGGDTDTSEDAPASPPDAGTTENNPATETGTDAAHTESVPGFGVLSAIADFLRLLMLDG
;
A
#
# COMPACT_ATOMS: atom_id res chain seq x y z
N MET A 1 -13.50 2.80 -65.34
CA MET A 1 -12.17 3.34 -64.96
C MET A 1 -11.98 3.34 -63.44
N ASP A 2 -12.98 2.94 -62.66
CA ASP A 2 -13.26 3.57 -61.36
C ASP A 2 -12.67 2.85 -60.15
N ARG A 3 -12.56 1.51 -60.19
CA ARG A 3 -12.11 0.71 -59.04
C ARG A 3 -10.72 1.11 -58.52
N ASN A 4 -9.85 1.62 -59.40
CA ASN A 4 -8.50 2.06 -59.04
C ASN A 4 -8.48 3.47 -58.41
N ASN A 5 -9.49 4.30 -58.67
CA ASN A 5 -9.65 5.62 -58.04
C ASN A 5 -10.34 5.48 -56.68
N THR A 6 -11.34 4.60 -56.57
CA THR A 6 -12.00 4.30 -55.28
C THR A 6 -11.00 3.74 -54.27
N LEU A 7 -10.16 2.79 -54.68
CA LEU A 7 -9.16 2.20 -53.78
C LEU A 7 -8.15 3.24 -53.29
N LYS A 8 -7.61 4.09 -54.19
CA LYS A 8 -6.71 5.20 -53.82
C LYS A 8 -7.37 6.19 -52.87
N SER A 9 -8.64 6.53 -53.08
CA SER A 9 -9.38 7.43 -52.19
C SER A 9 -9.51 6.84 -50.78
N ILE A 10 -9.83 5.54 -50.67
CA ILE A 10 -9.92 4.83 -49.38
C ILE A 10 -8.56 4.77 -48.68
N THR A 11 -7.47 4.42 -49.39
CA THR A 11 -6.12 4.36 -48.81
C THR A 11 -5.65 5.73 -48.32
N ILE A 12 -5.89 6.80 -49.08
CA ILE A 12 -5.57 8.18 -48.66
C ILE A 12 -6.39 8.58 -47.43
N SER A 13 -7.67 8.21 -47.37
CA SER A 13 -8.55 8.53 -46.24
C SER A 13 -8.13 7.79 -44.96
N ILE A 14 -7.75 6.51 -45.07
CA ILE A 14 -7.25 5.71 -43.94
C ILE A 14 -5.91 6.26 -43.44
N MET A 15 -4.98 6.62 -44.34
CA MET A 15 -3.71 7.24 -43.98
C MET A 15 -3.90 8.61 -43.32
N LEU A 16 -4.87 9.41 -43.80
CA LEU A 16 -5.19 10.71 -43.20
C LEU A 16 -5.76 10.54 -41.78
N VAL A 17 -6.69 9.60 -41.57
CA VAL A 17 -7.25 9.30 -40.23
C VAL A 17 -6.16 8.78 -39.28
N LEU A 18 -5.28 7.88 -39.74
CA LEU A 18 -4.13 7.42 -38.94
C LEU A 18 -3.16 8.56 -38.59
N SER A 19 -2.93 9.51 -39.51
CA SER A 19 -2.08 10.68 -39.24
C SER A 19 -2.72 11.69 -38.28
N ILE A 20 -4.05 11.78 -38.23
CA ILE A 20 -4.79 12.63 -37.28
C ILE A 20 -4.80 12.01 -35.88
N VAL A 21 -4.92 10.68 -35.77
CA VAL A 21 -4.78 9.96 -34.49
C VAL A 21 -3.35 10.04 -33.92
N ALA A 22 -2.34 10.30 -34.76
CA ALA A 22 -0.95 10.47 -34.33
C ALA A 22 -0.60 11.88 -33.80
N LEU A 23 -1.51 12.85 -33.86
CA LEU A 23 -1.31 14.20 -33.30
C LEU A 23 -2.29 14.47 -32.15
N CYS A 24 -1.89 14.07 -30.93
CA CYS A 24 -2.17 14.73 -29.63
C CYS A 24 -1.87 13.86 -28.39
N THR A 25 -0.90 12.94 -28.46
CA THR A 25 -0.20 12.47 -27.23
C THR A 25 1.03 13.34 -26.95
N SER A 26 0.87 14.66 -27.05
CA SER A 26 1.79 15.58 -26.38
C SER A 26 1.55 15.40 -24.89
N THR A 27 2.31 14.49 -24.27
CA THR A 27 2.41 14.44 -22.81
C THR A 27 2.91 15.80 -22.36
N VAL A 28 1.99 16.61 -21.82
CA VAL A 28 2.36 17.83 -21.11
C VAL A 28 3.10 17.34 -19.87
N SER A 29 4.41 17.21 -19.99
CA SER A 29 5.31 16.98 -18.87
C SER A 29 5.16 18.21 -17.97
N ALA A 30 4.30 18.06 -16.95
CA ALA A 30 4.11 19.08 -15.95
C ALA A 30 5.49 19.35 -15.32
N LYS A 31 5.91 20.61 -15.30
CA LYS A 31 7.16 20.99 -14.63
C LYS A 31 7.09 20.47 -13.19
N PRO A 32 8.13 19.79 -12.68
CA PRO A 32 8.13 19.29 -11.32
C PRO A 32 7.84 20.43 -10.33
N ILE A 33 7.00 20.14 -9.34
CA ILE A 33 6.69 21.06 -8.25
C ILE A 33 7.69 20.79 -7.13
N GLU A 34 8.47 21.81 -6.75
CA GLU A 34 9.34 21.73 -5.56
C GLU A 34 8.48 21.82 -4.29
N MET A 35 8.38 20.74 -3.51
CA MET A 35 7.96 20.81 -2.11
C MET A 35 9.20 21.09 -1.25
N ARG A 36 9.15 22.11 -0.40
CA ARG A 36 10.31 22.62 0.35
C ARG A 36 10.11 22.50 1.85
N ALA A 37 11.19 22.19 2.56
CA ALA A 37 11.29 22.37 4.01
C ALA A 37 11.28 23.87 4.37
N LEU A 38 11.06 24.17 5.66
CA LEU A 38 11.29 25.52 6.17
C LEU A 38 12.79 25.88 6.07
N PRO A 39 13.17 27.06 5.54
CA PRO A 39 14.59 27.44 5.45
C PRO A 39 15.27 27.59 6.81
N GLY A 40 16.49 27.05 6.91
CA GLY A 40 17.32 27.10 8.12
C GLY A 40 18.66 27.81 7.87
N SER A 41 19.34 28.19 8.95
CA SER A 41 20.72 28.68 8.91
C SER A 41 21.66 27.49 8.69
N ILE A 42 22.67 27.65 7.82
CA ILE A 42 23.72 26.64 7.55
C ILE A 42 25.07 27.06 8.14
N THR A 43 25.04 27.82 9.23
CA THR A 43 26.22 28.30 9.97
C THR A 43 26.67 27.31 11.05
N ALA A 44 27.95 27.36 11.44
CA ALA A 44 28.53 26.55 12.52
C ALA A 44 27.59 26.32 13.72
N GLY A 45 27.36 25.06 14.07
CA GLY A 45 26.55 24.67 15.23
C GLY A 45 25.05 24.98 15.09
N SER A 46 24.59 25.23 13.87
CA SER A 46 23.16 25.20 13.51
C SER A 46 22.82 23.79 13.06
N ASP A 47 22.21 22.98 13.91
CA ASP A 47 21.66 21.68 13.52
C ASP A 47 20.31 21.91 12.82
N MET A 48 20.16 21.41 11.59
CA MET A 48 18.87 21.40 10.90
C MET A 48 18.22 20.02 11.04
N HIS A 49 17.25 19.93 11.96
CA HIS A 49 16.40 18.76 12.14
C HIS A 49 15.18 18.84 11.21
N LEU A 50 15.06 17.91 10.27
CA LEU A 50 13.90 17.77 9.41
C LEU A 50 13.07 16.53 9.76
N ASP A 51 11.75 16.71 9.80
CA ASP A 51 10.77 15.68 10.09
C ASP A 51 9.48 15.88 9.27
N GLY A 52 8.51 14.98 9.41
CA GLY A 52 7.24 15.07 8.68
C GLY A 52 6.33 16.25 9.08
N LEU A 53 6.66 17.06 10.09
CA LEU A 53 5.93 18.29 10.42
C LEU A 53 6.49 19.50 9.68
N ASN A 54 7.81 19.58 9.52
CA ASN A 54 8.50 20.73 8.92
C ASN A 54 8.94 20.50 7.46
N PHE A 55 8.89 19.25 6.97
CA PHE A 55 9.16 18.90 5.59
C PHE A 55 8.30 17.72 5.11
N SER A 56 7.30 18.01 4.27
CA SER A 56 6.28 17.04 3.80
C SER A 56 6.79 15.89 2.92
N ALA A 57 8.08 15.84 2.59
CA ALA A 57 8.70 14.66 1.99
C ALA A 57 8.85 13.52 3.02
N LEU A 58 9.15 13.87 4.27
CA LEU A 58 9.33 12.95 5.40
C LEU A 58 7.96 12.61 6.01
N GLN A 59 7.84 11.40 6.57
CA GLN A 59 6.55 10.86 6.97
C GLN A 59 6.34 10.85 8.50
N TYR A 60 5.08 11.03 8.89
CA TYR A 60 4.63 11.00 10.27
C TYR A 60 3.27 10.30 10.42
N SER A 61 3.06 9.69 11.59
CA SER A 61 1.85 8.94 11.93
C SER A 61 0.84 9.83 12.65
N ILE A 62 -0.19 10.29 11.92
CA ILE A 62 -1.32 11.05 12.48
C ILE A 62 -2.04 10.36 13.66
N LYS A 63 -1.87 9.03 13.83
CA LYS A 63 -2.50 8.24 14.91
C LYS A 63 -1.74 8.32 16.25
N LYS A 64 -0.58 8.98 16.30
CA LYS A 64 0.24 9.11 17.51
C LYS A 64 0.36 10.57 17.94
N PRO A 65 0.37 10.87 19.25
CA PRO A 65 0.68 12.21 19.73
C PRO A 65 2.16 12.55 19.51
N LEU A 66 2.45 13.84 19.37
CA LEU A 66 3.83 14.34 19.32
C LEU A 66 4.52 14.18 20.69
N PRO A 67 5.86 14.01 20.71
CA PRO A 67 6.78 13.94 19.55
C PRO A 67 6.77 12.59 18.82
N ASN A 68 6.11 11.56 19.36
CA ASN A 68 6.18 10.17 18.87
C ASN A 68 5.49 9.92 17.51
N ALA A 69 4.98 10.96 16.84
CA ALA A 69 4.31 10.86 15.56
C ALA A 69 5.29 10.67 14.40
N THR A 70 6.42 11.37 14.42
CA THR A 70 7.41 11.35 13.34
C THR A 70 8.13 10.01 13.28
N VAL A 71 8.35 9.51 12.05
CA VAL A 71 8.93 8.18 11.80
C VAL A 71 10.07 8.20 10.80
N GLU A 72 10.15 9.24 9.96
CA GLU A 72 11.34 9.57 9.17
C GLU A 72 11.91 10.92 9.61
N PHE A 73 13.25 11.00 9.63
CA PHE A 73 14.02 12.16 10.05
C PHE A 73 15.22 12.36 9.13
N LEU A 74 15.61 13.62 8.93
CA LEU A 74 16.89 13.99 8.32
C LEU A 74 17.55 15.09 9.17
N ASP A 75 18.61 14.72 9.89
CA ASP A 75 19.43 15.62 10.69
C ASP A 75 20.67 16.04 9.89
N LEU A 76 20.88 17.34 9.68
CA LEU A 76 22.10 17.88 9.07
C LEU A 76 22.85 18.77 10.07
N ARG A 77 24.14 18.51 10.31
CA ARG A 77 25.01 19.36 11.14
C ARG A 77 26.05 20.10 10.33
N PHE A 78 26.04 21.42 10.42
CA PHE A 78 26.94 22.28 9.63
C PHE A 78 28.18 22.73 10.41
N THR A 79 29.33 22.67 9.74
CA THR A 79 30.62 23.21 10.19
C THR A 79 30.66 24.75 10.10
N SER A 80 31.78 25.36 10.50
CA SER A 80 31.96 26.82 10.44
C SER A 80 32.08 27.41 9.03
N ASP A 81 32.52 26.60 8.08
CA ASP A 81 32.53 26.87 6.63
C ASP A 81 31.29 26.30 5.92
N GLY A 82 30.28 25.85 6.69
CA GLY A 82 28.97 25.41 6.21
C GLY A 82 28.98 24.14 5.35
N THR A 83 30.03 23.33 5.44
CA THR A 83 30.04 21.95 4.96
C THR A 83 29.38 21.04 6.00
N ILE A 84 29.18 19.76 5.65
CA ILE A 84 28.82 18.71 6.59
C ILE A 84 29.91 17.64 6.53
N GLU A 85 30.55 17.36 7.66
CA GLU A 85 31.60 16.33 7.76
C GLU A 85 31.04 14.91 7.53
N GLU A 86 31.91 13.95 7.24
CA GLU A 86 31.53 12.54 7.13
C GLU A 86 30.78 12.06 8.37
N GLY A 87 29.58 11.53 8.17
CA GLY A 87 28.74 10.98 9.23
C GLY A 87 27.89 11.97 10.02
N ASP A 88 27.95 13.28 9.72
CA ASP A 88 27.19 14.35 10.41
C ASP A 88 25.88 14.76 9.69
N ALA A 89 25.60 14.20 8.52
CA ALA A 89 24.26 14.10 7.96
C ALA A 89 23.68 12.71 8.24
N VAL A 90 22.49 12.63 8.83
CA VAL A 90 21.88 11.38 9.28
C VAL A 90 20.41 11.30 8.83
N TYR A 91 20.10 10.35 7.95
CA TYR A 91 18.71 9.97 7.66
C TYR A 91 18.34 8.77 8.55
N THR A 92 17.19 8.86 9.22
CA THR A 92 16.66 7.79 10.06
C THR A 92 15.23 7.49 9.64
N THR A 93 14.90 6.19 9.53
CA THR A 93 13.51 5.74 9.55
C THR A 93 13.26 4.70 10.63
N SER A 94 12.02 4.64 11.14
CA SER A 94 11.57 3.66 12.13
C SER A 94 10.25 2.98 11.75
N THR A 95 10.16 1.68 12.08
CA THR A 95 8.90 0.91 12.00
C THR A 95 7.83 1.52 12.89
N CYS A 96 6.59 1.53 12.42
CA CYS A 96 5.43 1.88 13.23
C CYS A 96 5.03 0.74 14.18
N LYS A 97 4.54 1.11 15.37
CA LYS A 97 3.91 0.16 16.30
C LYS A 97 2.47 -0.10 15.83
N GLY A 98 2.11 -1.37 15.71
CA GLY A 98 0.78 -1.84 15.33
C GLY A 98 0.78 -3.36 15.14
N PRO A 99 -0.38 -3.97 14.79
CA PRO A 99 -0.44 -5.39 14.43
C PRO A 99 0.32 -5.70 13.13
N MET A 100 0.64 -4.67 12.34
CA MET A 100 1.43 -4.75 11.12
C MET A 100 2.67 -3.87 11.23
N ARG A 101 3.83 -4.45 10.90
CA ARG A 101 5.12 -3.74 10.88
C ARG A 101 5.27 -2.92 9.59
N PHE A 102 4.54 -1.81 9.54
CA PHE A 102 4.73 -0.79 8.52
C PHE A 102 5.99 0.02 8.79
N ILE A 103 6.65 0.46 7.73
CA ILE A 103 7.80 1.37 7.75
C ILE A 103 7.73 2.25 6.51
N TRP A 104 8.09 3.53 6.64
CA TRP A 104 8.32 4.40 5.49
C TRP A 104 9.80 4.39 5.17
N PHE A 105 10.18 4.27 3.91
CA PHE A 105 11.56 4.38 3.49
C PHE A 105 11.62 5.26 2.24
N MET A 106 12.37 6.35 2.35
CA MET A 106 12.42 7.42 1.36
C MET A 106 11.03 7.93 0.94
N GLY A 107 10.20 8.26 1.93
CA GLY A 107 8.86 8.82 1.74
C GLY A 107 7.81 7.85 1.15
N ARG A 108 8.18 6.59 0.87
CA ARG A 108 7.27 5.52 0.40
C ARG A 108 7.00 4.53 1.52
N ASP A 109 5.80 3.97 1.57
CA ASP A 109 5.44 2.98 2.58
C ASP A 109 5.65 1.53 2.14
N TYR A 110 6.05 0.72 3.12
CA TYR A 110 6.38 -0.69 2.98
C TYR A 110 5.87 -1.47 4.20
N ARG A 111 5.70 -2.78 4.03
CA ARG A 111 5.68 -3.72 5.15
C ARG A 111 7.10 -4.27 5.31
N SER A 112 7.64 -4.17 6.52
CA SER A 112 8.84 -4.93 6.92
C SER A 112 8.43 -6.38 7.15
N LEU A 113 9.10 -7.31 6.46
CA LEU A 113 8.80 -8.74 6.51
C LEU A 113 9.63 -9.48 7.57
N ASP A 114 10.93 -9.20 7.63
CA ASP A 114 11.88 -9.82 8.57
C ASP A 114 11.51 -9.48 10.05
N PRO A 115 11.37 -10.46 10.97
CA PRO A 115 11.06 -10.25 12.39
C PRO A 115 12.17 -9.48 13.15
N ASP A 116 13.44 -9.75 12.82
CA ASP A 116 14.64 -9.33 13.54
C ASP A 116 15.33 -8.10 12.94
N LYS A 117 15.01 -7.75 11.69
CA LYS A 117 15.52 -6.55 11.00
C LYS A 117 14.40 -5.81 10.27
N ALA A 118 14.54 -4.49 10.17
CA ALA A 118 13.55 -3.63 9.51
C ALA A 118 13.74 -3.55 7.98
N ASN A 119 14.66 -4.32 7.40
CA ASN A 119 15.27 -4.07 6.09
C ASN A 119 14.71 -4.88 4.91
N LEU A 120 13.84 -5.86 5.15
CA LEU A 120 13.18 -6.63 4.09
C LEU A 120 11.84 -5.96 3.75
N LEU A 121 11.85 -5.05 2.78
CA LEU A 121 10.75 -4.11 2.50
C LEU A 121 9.85 -4.55 1.35
N SER A 122 8.68 -5.10 1.67
CA SER A 122 7.65 -5.38 0.67
C SER A 122 6.76 -4.17 0.41
N LYS A 123 6.41 -3.94 -0.86
CA LYS A 123 5.36 -3.00 -1.25
C LYS A 123 3.99 -3.46 -0.71
N ILE A 124 3.10 -2.51 -0.48
CA ILE A 124 1.70 -2.75 -0.12
C ILE A 124 0.88 -2.62 -1.42
N LEU A 125 0.39 -3.75 -1.94
CA LEU A 125 -0.21 -3.82 -3.29
C LEU A 125 -1.73 -3.65 -3.27
N ILE A 126 -2.38 -4.23 -2.28
CA ILE A 126 -3.82 -4.09 -1.99
C ILE A 126 -3.93 -3.91 -0.47
N CYS A 127 -4.77 -2.99 0.00
CA CYS A 127 -5.07 -2.85 1.43
C CYS A 127 -6.39 -2.09 1.63
N PHE A 128 -7.48 -2.80 1.92
CA PHE A 128 -8.83 -2.23 2.02
C PHE A 128 -9.07 -1.37 3.27
N ASP A 129 -8.17 -1.41 4.26
CA ASP A 129 -8.27 -0.70 5.54
C ASP A 129 -7.15 0.35 5.77
N LYS A 130 -6.36 0.66 4.74
CA LYS A 130 -5.25 1.62 4.81
C LYS A 130 -5.67 3.03 4.38
N TYR A 131 -5.58 3.96 5.33
CA TYR A 131 -5.62 5.44 5.23
C TYR A 131 -6.79 6.14 4.51
N ASP A 132 -7.30 5.61 3.40
CA ASP A 132 -8.52 6.07 2.73
C ASP A 132 -9.22 4.86 2.08
N ALA A 133 -9.98 4.10 2.88
CA ALA A 133 -11.03 3.27 2.29
C ALA A 133 -11.99 4.22 1.55
N PRO A 134 -12.39 3.93 0.29
CA PRO A 134 -13.05 4.92 -0.54
C PRO A 134 -14.32 5.45 0.14
N VAL A 135 -14.45 6.78 0.15
CA VAL A 135 -15.55 7.52 0.82
C VAL A 135 -16.93 7.02 0.35
N GLU A 136 -16.99 6.42 -0.85
CA GLU A 136 -18.10 5.57 -1.28
C GLU A 136 -17.62 4.15 -1.63
N GLY A 137 -18.02 3.18 -0.79
CA GLY A 137 -18.46 1.86 -1.21
C GLY A 137 -17.51 0.97 -2.02
N ASN A 138 -16.45 0.44 -1.40
CA ASN A 138 -16.48 -0.97 -0.96
C ASN A 138 -15.23 -1.34 -0.12
N THR A 139 -15.41 -1.49 1.21
CA THR A 139 -14.44 -2.21 2.07
C THR A 139 -14.54 -3.72 1.91
N LYS A 140 -15.36 -4.19 0.95
CA LYS A 140 -15.67 -5.58 0.68
C LYS A 140 -15.48 -5.90 -0.80
N LYS A 141 -15.15 -7.16 -1.10
CA LYS A 141 -15.16 -7.72 -2.45
C LYS A 141 -16.14 -8.88 -2.47
N THR A 142 -17.10 -8.83 -3.38
CA THR A 142 -18.05 -9.92 -3.64
C THR A 142 -17.54 -10.71 -4.84
N LEU A 143 -17.63 -12.04 -4.77
CA LEU A 143 -17.21 -12.99 -5.79
C LEU A 143 -18.26 -14.09 -5.98
N ALA A 144 -18.62 -14.43 -7.21
CA ALA A 144 -19.35 -15.66 -7.49
C ALA A 144 -18.40 -16.88 -7.43
N THR A 145 -18.90 -18.08 -7.11
CA THR A 145 -18.06 -19.30 -7.16
C THR A 145 -17.53 -19.55 -8.57
N GLY A 146 -16.21 -19.71 -8.70
CA GLY A 146 -15.50 -19.78 -9.99
C GLY A 146 -15.16 -18.43 -10.62
N GLU A 147 -15.54 -17.28 -10.04
CA GLU A 147 -15.06 -15.97 -10.48
C GLU A 147 -13.58 -15.81 -10.13
N ILE A 148 -12.75 -15.48 -11.13
CA ILE A 148 -11.34 -15.19 -10.94
C ILE A 148 -11.17 -13.74 -10.54
N TRP A 149 -10.65 -13.50 -9.33
CA TRP A 149 -10.20 -12.17 -8.93
C TRP A 149 -8.72 -12.00 -9.22
N GLU A 150 -8.40 -11.28 -10.29
CA GLU A 150 -7.03 -10.84 -10.54
C GLU A 150 -6.55 -9.91 -9.41
N LEU A 151 -5.48 -10.34 -8.74
CA LEU A 151 -4.75 -9.57 -7.75
C LEU A 151 -3.54 -8.88 -8.44
N LYS A 152 -2.52 -8.45 -7.68
CA LYS A 152 -1.29 -7.90 -8.26
C LYS A 152 -0.23 -8.99 -8.44
N GLU A 153 0.77 -8.68 -9.28
CA GLU A 153 1.97 -9.50 -9.51
C GLU A 153 1.65 -10.94 -10.01
N GLY A 154 0.58 -11.10 -10.80
CA GLY A 154 0.21 -12.39 -11.40
C GLY A 154 -0.46 -13.37 -10.43
N TYR A 155 -0.81 -12.93 -9.22
CA TYR A 155 -1.67 -13.69 -8.32
C TYR A 155 -3.14 -13.50 -8.68
N SER A 156 -3.97 -14.53 -8.42
CA SER A 156 -5.43 -14.42 -8.45
C SER A 156 -6.08 -15.24 -7.33
N LEU A 157 -7.27 -14.84 -6.87
CA LEU A 157 -8.07 -15.54 -5.87
C LEU A 157 -9.36 -16.06 -6.50
N VAL A 158 -9.70 -17.33 -6.23
CA VAL A 158 -10.94 -17.97 -6.71
C VAL A 158 -11.66 -18.65 -5.54
N PRO A 159 -12.93 -18.32 -5.24
CA PRO A 159 -13.79 -19.17 -4.44
C PRO A 159 -14.24 -20.35 -5.30
N SER A 160 -13.49 -21.44 -5.24
CA SER A 160 -13.74 -22.65 -6.02
C SER A 160 -15.10 -23.26 -5.71
N GLN A 161 -15.49 -23.32 -4.43
CA GLN A 161 -16.81 -23.81 -4.01
C GLN A 161 -17.32 -23.14 -2.73
N VAL A 162 -18.64 -23.24 -2.52
CA VAL A 162 -19.32 -23.05 -1.23
C VAL A 162 -19.99 -24.38 -0.89
N ASP A 163 -19.91 -24.81 0.36
CA ASP A 163 -20.41 -26.12 0.81
C ASP A 163 -21.94 -26.22 0.76
N LEU A 164 -22.47 -27.42 0.97
CA LEU A 164 -23.92 -27.66 0.89
C LEU A 164 -24.75 -26.87 1.92
N LYS A 165 -24.18 -26.45 3.05
CA LYS A 165 -24.87 -25.65 4.08
C LYS A 165 -24.68 -24.14 3.92
N GLY A 166 -23.71 -23.69 3.12
CA GLY A 166 -23.39 -22.27 2.95
C GLY A 166 -22.55 -21.69 4.11
N ASN A 167 -21.92 -22.55 4.92
CA ASN A 167 -21.09 -22.15 6.06
C ASN A 167 -19.62 -22.54 5.93
N LYS A 168 -19.19 -23.09 4.79
CA LYS A 168 -17.78 -23.26 4.41
C LYS A 168 -17.53 -22.80 2.97
N VAL A 169 -16.37 -22.21 2.75
CA VAL A 169 -15.87 -21.78 1.44
C VAL A 169 -14.55 -22.48 1.17
N TYR A 170 -14.37 -22.98 -0.04
CA TYR A 170 -13.09 -23.47 -0.52
C TYR A 170 -12.48 -22.35 -1.38
N LEU A 171 -11.41 -21.73 -0.89
CA LEU A 171 -10.71 -20.60 -1.51
C LEU A 171 -9.34 -21.05 -1.99
N ASN A 172 -9.01 -20.70 -3.24
CA ASN A 172 -7.74 -21.05 -3.87
C ASN A 172 -7.04 -19.77 -4.34
N ILE A 173 -5.74 -19.66 -4.08
CA ILE A 173 -4.85 -18.68 -4.70
C ILE A 173 -4.07 -19.36 -5.83
N TYR A 174 -4.02 -18.68 -6.96
CA TYR A 174 -3.18 -19.05 -8.09
C TYR A 174 -2.08 -18.00 -8.27
N LYS A 175 -0.94 -18.43 -8.81
CA LYS A 175 0.15 -17.60 -9.31
C LYS A 175 0.42 -18.00 -10.75
N ASN A 176 0.28 -17.07 -11.69
CA ASN A 176 0.48 -17.33 -13.13
C ASN A 176 -0.32 -18.54 -13.66
N GLY A 177 -1.52 -18.77 -13.13
CA GLY A 177 -2.40 -19.90 -13.49
C GLY A 177 -2.12 -21.23 -12.78
N GLU A 178 -1.09 -21.33 -11.92
CA GLU A 178 -0.81 -22.49 -11.08
C GLU A 178 -1.33 -22.29 -9.66
N ALA A 179 -1.98 -23.29 -9.07
CA ALA A 179 -2.48 -23.21 -7.70
C ALA A 179 -1.30 -23.27 -6.71
N VAL A 180 -1.20 -22.27 -5.84
CA VAL A 180 -0.11 -22.16 -4.84
C VAL A 180 -0.59 -22.27 -3.40
N TYR A 181 -1.87 -21.99 -3.15
CA TYR A 181 -2.47 -22.14 -1.82
C TYR A 181 -3.96 -22.43 -1.92
N GLU A 182 -4.47 -23.26 -1.03
CA GLU A 182 -5.90 -23.55 -0.93
C GLU A 182 -6.30 -23.85 0.51
N GLU A 183 -7.50 -23.43 0.89
CA GLU A 183 -8.03 -23.63 2.25
C GLU A 183 -9.55 -23.76 2.24
N VAL A 184 -10.07 -24.58 3.15
CA VAL A 184 -11.51 -24.68 3.46
C VAL A 184 -11.78 -23.89 4.73
N ILE A 185 -12.42 -22.73 4.59
CA ILE A 185 -12.61 -21.77 5.66
C ILE A 185 -14.09 -21.51 5.97
N GLU A 186 -14.41 -21.41 7.26
CA GLU A 186 -15.74 -21.00 7.74
C GLU A 186 -15.83 -19.46 7.76
N PRO A 187 -16.90 -18.82 7.25
CA PRO A 187 -17.08 -17.37 7.34
C PRO A 187 -17.03 -16.86 8.78
N GLY A 188 -16.45 -15.67 8.96
CA GLY A 188 -16.05 -15.11 10.26
C GLY A 188 -14.57 -15.32 10.60
N ASN A 189 -13.81 -16.02 9.74
CA ASN A 189 -12.38 -16.25 9.90
C ASN A 189 -11.55 -15.54 8.81
N TYR A 190 -10.25 -15.46 9.03
CA TYR A 190 -9.28 -14.94 8.05
C TYR A 190 -8.67 -16.08 7.23
N PHE A 191 -8.74 -15.96 5.92
CA PHE A 191 -7.94 -16.73 4.97
C PHE A 191 -6.58 -16.06 4.87
N VAL A 192 -5.50 -16.84 5.01
CA VAL A 192 -4.13 -16.32 5.17
C VAL A 192 -3.16 -17.17 4.36
N TYR A 193 -2.55 -16.57 3.34
CA TYR A 193 -1.49 -17.20 2.57
C TYR A 193 -0.14 -16.65 2.98
N ASN A 194 0.69 -17.54 3.53
CA ASN A 194 2.07 -17.28 3.93
C ASN A 194 3.04 -17.94 2.93
N GLU A 195 4.21 -17.34 2.78
CA GLU A 195 5.34 -17.87 2.02
C GLU A 195 6.65 -17.73 2.80
N THR A 196 7.70 -18.41 2.33
CA THR A 196 9.09 -18.18 2.76
C THR A 196 9.80 -17.31 1.75
N ILE A 197 10.37 -16.17 2.18
CA ILE A 197 11.05 -15.22 1.29
C ILE A 197 12.35 -14.78 1.96
N ASP A 198 13.46 -14.83 1.22
CA ASP A 198 14.75 -14.31 1.68
C ASP A 198 15.26 -14.93 3.00
N ASP A 199 15.00 -16.24 3.16
CA ASP A 199 15.23 -17.08 4.35
C ASP A 199 14.39 -16.71 5.59
N VAL A 200 13.31 -15.93 5.40
CA VAL A 200 12.32 -15.60 6.43
C VAL A 200 11.04 -16.38 6.17
N GLU A 201 10.67 -17.25 7.11
CA GLU A 201 9.45 -18.09 7.07
C GLU A 201 8.20 -17.31 7.52
N ASP A 202 7.02 -17.88 7.31
CA ASP A 202 5.70 -17.35 7.74
C ASP A 202 5.35 -15.92 7.28
N ILE A 203 5.86 -15.48 6.12
CA ILE A 203 5.51 -14.18 5.56
C ILE A 203 4.14 -14.22 4.90
N THR A 204 3.13 -13.63 5.55
CA THR A 204 1.81 -13.41 4.94
C THR A 204 1.90 -12.53 3.69
N LEU A 205 1.71 -13.08 2.50
CA LEU A 205 1.63 -12.33 1.24
C LEU A 205 0.21 -11.87 0.94
N PHE A 206 -0.80 -12.68 1.28
CA PHE A 206 -2.20 -12.33 1.08
C PHE A 206 -3.04 -12.67 2.32
N THR A 207 -4.00 -11.82 2.64
CA THR A 207 -5.03 -12.14 3.63
C THR A 207 -6.34 -11.44 3.31
N CYS A 208 -7.45 -12.11 3.62
CA CYS A 208 -8.78 -11.51 3.65
C CYS A 208 -9.62 -12.12 4.78
N HIS A 209 -10.51 -11.31 5.36
CA HIS A 209 -11.59 -11.82 6.20
C HIS A 209 -12.72 -12.34 5.31
N VAL A 210 -13.21 -13.55 5.55
CA VAL A 210 -14.36 -14.11 4.82
C VAL A 210 -15.62 -13.73 5.58
N ASP A 211 -16.29 -12.65 5.16
CA ASP A 211 -17.46 -12.12 5.87
C ASP A 211 -18.64 -13.10 5.89
N SER A 212 -18.96 -13.67 4.73
CA SER A 212 -20.16 -14.49 4.53
C SER A 212 -20.08 -15.27 3.23
N ALA A 213 -20.74 -16.42 3.20
CA ALA A 213 -21.06 -17.15 1.98
C ALA A 213 -22.58 -17.27 1.83
N PHE A 214 -23.07 -17.22 0.60
CA PHE A 214 -24.48 -17.33 0.26
C PHE A 214 -24.66 -18.38 -0.84
N ARG A 215 -25.63 -19.27 -0.66
CA ARG A 215 -26.08 -20.18 -1.73
C ARG A 215 -27.32 -19.61 -2.39
N GLY A 216 -27.20 -19.23 -3.66
CA GLY A 216 -28.34 -18.95 -4.52
C GLY A 216 -28.76 -20.20 -5.30
N THR A 217 -29.90 -20.10 -6.00
CA THR A 217 -30.38 -21.16 -6.91
C THR A 217 -29.46 -21.33 -8.12
N ASP A 218 -28.96 -20.21 -8.66
CA ASP A 218 -28.20 -20.17 -9.91
C ASP A 218 -26.69 -19.99 -9.71
N SER A 219 -26.28 -19.36 -8.59
CA SER A 219 -24.87 -19.15 -8.23
C SER A 219 -24.69 -19.09 -6.71
N ASN A 220 -23.52 -19.51 -6.22
CA ASN A 220 -23.10 -19.22 -4.86
C ASN A 220 -22.19 -17.97 -4.87
N VAL A 221 -22.19 -17.21 -3.79
CA VAL A 221 -21.50 -15.94 -3.66
C VAL A 221 -20.73 -15.88 -2.35
N VAL A 222 -19.51 -15.37 -2.38
CA VAL A 222 -18.63 -15.14 -1.23
C VAL A 222 -18.39 -13.64 -1.08
N VAL A 223 -18.45 -13.14 0.13
CA VAL A 223 -18.12 -11.74 0.47
C VAL A 223 -16.86 -11.75 1.32
N LEU A 224 -15.87 -10.99 0.89
CA LEU A 224 -14.57 -10.82 1.54
C LEU A 224 -14.46 -9.38 2.05
N SER A 225 -13.77 -9.14 3.16
CA SER A 225 -13.39 -7.81 3.63
C SER A 225 -11.96 -7.80 4.18
N VAL A 226 -11.47 -6.62 4.60
CA VAL A 226 -10.12 -6.47 5.19
C VAL A 226 -9.03 -7.10 4.30
N VAL A 227 -9.16 -6.95 2.98
CA VAL A 227 -8.28 -7.61 2.01
C VAL A 227 -6.95 -6.86 1.94
N ARG A 228 -5.85 -7.61 2.04
CA ARG A 228 -4.49 -7.08 1.95
C ARG A 228 -3.60 -7.99 1.12
N GLN A 229 -2.80 -7.40 0.26
CA GLN A 229 -1.78 -8.08 -0.53
C GLN A 229 -0.46 -7.31 -0.41
N TYR A 230 0.62 -8.07 -0.25
CA TYR A 230 2.00 -7.61 -0.23
C TYR A 230 2.75 -8.20 -1.43
N SER A 231 3.87 -7.57 -1.79
CA SER A 231 4.70 -8.04 -2.90
C SER A 231 5.55 -9.23 -2.49
N ASP A 232 5.65 -10.21 -3.40
CA ASP A 232 6.52 -11.38 -3.27
C ASP A 232 8.00 -11.05 -3.61
N ASN A 233 8.25 -9.86 -4.13
CA ASN A 233 9.57 -9.34 -4.49
C ASN A 233 9.95 -8.15 -3.59
N PRO A 234 10.26 -8.39 -2.30
CA PRO A 234 10.64 -7.34 -1.37
C PRO A 234 12.02 -6.76 -1.71
N LYS A 235 12.19 -5.47 -1.44
CA LYS A 235 13.51 -4.84 -1.47
C LYS A 235 14.24 -5.13 -0.16
N LYS A 236 15.28 -5.96 -0.19
CA LYS A 236 16.25 -6.09 0.91
C LYS A 236 17.19 -4.89 0.90
N ILE A 237 17.40 -4.27 2.07
CA ILE A 237 18.39 -3.20 2.27
C ILE A 237 19.60 -3.78 3.02
N GLY A 238 20.80 -3.63 2.46
CA GLY A 238 22.08 -4.02 3.06
C GLY A 238 22.69 -2.93 3.95
N ILE A 239 23.60 -3.33 4.85
CA ILE A 239 24.61 -2.41 5.39
C ILE A 239 25.60 -2.13 4.26
N GLY A 240 25.94 -0.87 4.02
CA GLY A 240 26.78 -0.47 2.89
C GLY A 240 26.01 -0.11 1.60
N ASP A 241 24.67 -0.23 1.57
CA ASP A 241 23.87 0.24 0.44
C ASP A 241 23.93 1.78 0.35
N GLU A 242 24.15 2.32 -0.85
CA GLU A 242 24.23 3.76 -1.12
C GLU A 242 22.91 4.36 -1.63
N TYR A 243 22.65 5.62 -1.26
CA TYR A 243 21.43 6.39 -1.51
C TYR A 243 21.78 7.88 -1.68
N GLY A 244 22.33 8.24 -2.84
CA GLY A 244 22.97 9.55 -3.01
C GLY A 244 24.29 9.59 -2.23
N ASP A 245 24.56 10.66 -1.50
CA ASP A 245 25.76 10.80 -0.68
C ASP A 245 25.76 9.92 0.59
N PHE A 246 24.64 9.24 0.86
CA PHE A 246 24.39 8.48 2.08
C PHE A 246 24.57 6.98 1.90
N GLU A 247 25.05 6.31 2.94
CA GLU A 247 25.23 4.87 3.03
C GLU A 247 24.52 4.32 4.28
N VAL A 248 23.94 3.12 4.19
CA VAL A 248 23.29 2.46 5.34
C VAL A 248 24.34 1.99 6.34
N LYS A 249 24.37 2.62 7.54
CA LYS A 249 25.31 2.30 8.62
C LYS A 249 24.71 1.43 9.74
N GLU A 250 23.38 1.42 9.90
CA GLU A 250 22.70 0.69 10.99
C GLU A 250 21.37 0.09 10.51
N ILE A 251 21.13 -1.19 10.84
CA ILE A 251 19.84 -1.87 10.69
C ILE A 251 19.53 -2.59 12.00
N THR A 252 18.34 -2.37 12.55
CA THR A 252 17.78 -3.09 13.70
C THR A 252 16.37 -3.58 13.36
N ASN A 253 15.70 -4.33 14.25
CA ASN A 253 14.29 -4.72 14.05
C ASN A 253 13.32 -3.54 13.94
N LYS A 254 13.71 -2.33 14.36
CA LYS A 254 12.82 -1.16 14.46
C LYS A 254 13.28 0.06 13.66
N LYS A 255 14.53 0.11 13.23
CA LYS A 255 15.17 1.33 12.70
C LYS A 255 16.15 0.99 11.58
N ILE A 256 16.21 1.84 10.56
CA ILE A 256 17.29 1.89 9.59
C ILE A 256 17.92 3.29 9.68
N THR A 257 19.25 3.36 9.75
CA THR A 257 20.02 4.61 9.79
C THR A 257 20.99 4.67 8.62
N LEU A 258 20.91 5.75 7.85
CA LEU A 258 21.85 6.11 6.80
C LEU A 258 22.65 7.33 7.25
N LYS A 259 23.90 7.41 6.80
CA LYS A 259 24.77 8.57 7.04
C LYS A 259 25.52 8.95 5.77
N ASN A 260 25.87 10.21 5.59
CA ASN A 260 26.77 10.61 4.52
C ASN A 260 28.15 9.94 4.67
N SER A 261 28.67 9.38 3.57
CA SER A 261 29.98 8.72 3.52
C SER A 261 31.11 9.62 3.01
N ASN A 262 30.81 10.86 2.62
CA ASN A 262 31.80 11.87 2.24
C ASN A 262 31.42 13.24 2.84
N ILE A 263 32.37 14.17 2.87
CA ILE A 263 32.11 15.57 3.23
C ILE A 263 31.18 16.20 2.18
N ILE A 264 30.04 16.72 2.60
CA ILE A 264 29.08 17.43 1.73
C ILE A 264 29.43 18.92 1.77
N SER A 265 29.83 19.47 0.62
CA SER A 265 30.13 20.89 0.46
C SER A 265 29.03 21.55 -0.37
N PHE A 266 28.54 22.71 0.06
CA PHE A 266 27.49 23.43 -0.66
C PHE A 266 28.06 24.65 -1.37
N SER A 267 27.94 24.69 -2.70
CA SER A 267 28.17 25.91 -3.46
C SER A 267 26.97 26.86 -3.34
N LEU A 268 27.22 28.18 -3.32
CA LEU A 268 26.15 29.17 -3.38
C LEU A 268 25.35 29.02 -4.69
N PHE A 269 24.01 29.06 -4.60
CA PHE A 269 23.05 28.90 -5.70
C PHE A 269 22.98 27.50 -6.36
N GLU A 270 23.96 26.62 -6.14
CA GLU A 270 23.93 25.26 -6.70
C GLU A 270 22.93 24.36 -5.96
N ARG A 271 22.74 23.15 -6.49
CA ARG A 271 21.80 22.15 -6.00
C ARG A 271 22.59 20.91 -5.65
N GLU A 272 22.56 20.51 -4.39
CA GLU A 272 23.21 19.27 -3.93
C GLU A 272 22.16 18.16 -3.77
N GLU A 273 22.46 16.95 -4.22
CA GLU A 273 21.55 15.80 -4.23
C GLU A 273 21.81 14.87 -3.03
N LEU A 274 21.38 15.30 -1.84
CA LEU A 274 21.66 14.62 -0.57
C LEU A 274 21.28 13.12 -0.60
N LEU A 275 19.99 12.82 -0.78
CA LEU A 275 19.48 11.44 -0.82
C LEU A 275 19.12 11.05 -2.26
N GLY A 276 20.05 11.37 -3.17
CA GLY A 276 19.87 11.26 -4.62
C GLY A 276 18.73 12.14 -5.10
N ASP A 277 17.95 11.63 -6.06
CA ASP A 277 16.81 12.36 -6.64
C ASP A 277 15.70 12.73 -5.63
N TRP A 278 15.63 12.08 -4.46
CA TRP A 278 14.50 12.23 -3.55
C TRP A 278 14.55 13.51 -2.72
N ILE A 279 15.65 13.76 -1.99
CA ILE A 279 15.84 14.98 -1.21
C ILE A 279 17.09 15.69 -1.71
N LYS A 280 16.88 16.91 -2.20
CA LYS A 280 17.90 17.83 -2.70
C LYS A 280 17.99 19.03 -1.76
N PHE A 281 19.09 19.76 -1.78
CA PHE A 281 19.31 20.94 -0.95
C PHE A 281 19.74 22.14 -1.81
N ARG A 282 19.36 23.34 -1.37
CA ARG A 282 19.70 24.58 -2.07
C ARG A 282 20.11 25.67 -1.09
N VAL A 283 21.21 26.35 -1.38
CA VAL A 283 21.73 27.48 -0.60
C VAL A 283 21.37 28.82 -1.25
N SER A 284 21.07 29.80 -0.41
CA SER A 284 20.73 31.18 -0.79
C SER A 284 21.91 31.93 -1.39
N GLU A 285 21.64 32.73 -2.43
CA GLU A 285 22.61 33.66 -3.05
C GLU A 285 23.14 34.74 -2.08
N LYS A 286 22.41 35.02 -0.99
CA LYS A 286 22.59 36.23 -0.16
C LYS A 286 23.06 35.94 1.28
N GLY A 287 23.45 34.69 1.57
CA GLY A 287 24.03 34.32 2.86
C GLY A 287 23.81 32.84 3.21
N TRP A 288 24.30 32.46 4.39
CA TRP A 288 24.29 31.11 4.95
C TRP A 288 22.90 30.61 5.38
N TRP A 289 21.95 30.59 4.44
CA TRP A 289 20.63 30.02 4.62
C TRP A 289 20.34 29.02 3.50
N GLY A 290 19.71 27.90 3.82
CA GLY A 290 19.34 26.88 2.85
C GLY A 290 18.04 26.16 3.19
N TYR A 291 17.55 25.35 2.27
CA TYR A 291 16.38 24.49 2.49
C TYR A 291 16.53 23.17 1.73
N ALA A 292 16.05 22.09 2.35
CA ALA A 292 15.81 20.83 1.67
C ALA A 292 14.53 20.91 0.83
N TYR A 293 14.48 20.17 -0.27
CA TYR A 293 13.29 20.08 -1.12
C TYR A 293 13.24 18.75 -1.88
N THR A 294 12.05 18.42 -2.38
CA THR A 294 11.80 17.27 -3.26
C THR A 294 11.00 17.73 -4.49
N GLU A 295 11.22 17.10 -5.63
CA GLU A 295 10.59 17.44 -6.91
C GLU A 295 9.47 16.42 -7.23
N ILE A 296 8.21 16.85 -7.17
CA ILE A 296 7.06 15.99 -7.51
C ILE A 296 6.58 16.29 -8.93
N VAL A 297 6.54 15.25 -9.76
CA VAL A 297 5.82 15.28 -11.05
C VAL A 297 4.39 14.83 -10.82
N CYS A 298 3.47 15.78 -10.76
CA CYS A 298 2.04 15.47 -10.75
C CYS A 298 1.61 14.95 -12.12
N ALA A 299 1.22 13.69 -12.22
CA ALA A 299 0.48 13.20 -13.38
C ALA A 299 -0.84 13.97 -13.48
N ALA A 300 -1.16 14.50 -14.66
CA ALA A 300 -2.47 15.09 -14.88
C ALA A 300 -3.55 13.99 -14.73
N PRO A 301 -4.65 14.23 -13.99
CA PRO A 301 -5.74 13.26 -13.95
C PRO A 301 -6.29 13.07 -15.37
N GLU A 302 -6.50 11.82 -15.78
CA GLU A 302 -7.16 11.53 -17.05
C GLU A 302 -8.57 12.11 -17.05
N VAL A 303 -8.76 13.23 -17.75
CA VAL A 303 -10.08 13.81 -17.98
C VAL A 303 -10.81 12.89 -18.94
N ARG A 304 -11.60 11.96 -18.39
CA ARG A 304 -12.64 11.28 -19.15
C ARG A 304 -13.64 12.34 -19.58
N GLU A 305 -13.66 12.67 -20.87
CA GLU A 305 -14.65 13.57 -21.44
C GLU A 305 -16.05 13.00 -21.19
N SER A 306 -16.77 13.61 -20.24
CA SER A 306 -18.18 13.31 -20.04
C SER A 306 -18.95 13.85 -21.24
N ALA A 307 -19.54 12.94 -22.02
CA ALA A 307 -20.34 13.30 -23.19
C ALA A 307 -21.46 14.27 -22.77
N GLY A 308 -21.40 15.51 -23.28
CA GLY A 308 -22.24 16.60 -22.82
C GLY A 308 -23.73 16.33 -23.03
N ASN A 309 -24.51 16.41 -21.95
CA ASN A 309 -25.97 16.48 -22.02
C ASN A 309 -26.42 17.96 -22.05
N PRO A 310 -27.50 18.29 -22.77
CA PRO A 310 -27.83 19.68 -23.10
C PRO A 310 -28.37 20.51 -21.92
N ALA A 311 -28.21 21.83 -22.04
CA ALA A 311 -28.42 22.81 -20.98
C ALA A 311 -29.84 22.83 -20.38
N SER A 312 -29.91 22.97 -19.05
CA SER A 312 -31.12 23.39 -18.32
C SER A 312 -31.16 24.92 -18.15
N PRO A 313 -32.35 25.55 -18.09
CA PRO A 313 -32.51 27.01 -18.15
C PRO A 313 -32.17 27.74 -16.83
N PRO A 314 -31.94 29.06 -16.86
CA PRO A 314 -31.36 29.80 -15.74
C PRO A 314 -32.36 30.05 -14.58
N VAL A 315 -31.91 29.77 -13.36
CA VAL A 315 -32.61 30.14 -12.12
C VAL A 315 -32.19 31.55 -11.68
N LYS A 316 -33.15 32.36 -11.24
CA LYS A 316 -32.95 33.76 -10.86
C LYS A 316 -32.30 33.90 -9.48
N THR A 317 -31.32 34.79 -9.37
CA THR A 317 -30.70 35.21 -8.12
C THR A 317 -31.70 35.92 -7.20
N ALA A 318 -31.72 35.55 -5.92
CA ALA A 318 -32.29 36.35 -4.84
C ALA A 318 -31.22 36.60 -3.78
N VAL A 319 -31.07 37.86 -3.37
CA VAL A 319 -30.10 38.31 -2.36
C VAL A 319 -30.84 38.59 -1.05
N ALA A 320 -30.30 38.12 0.09
CA ALA A 320 -30.67 38.60 1.43
C ALA A 320 -29.48 38.48 2.39
N THR A 321 -29.47 39.33 3.42
CA THR A 321 -28.26 39.76 4.14
C THR A 321 -28.10 39.09 5.54
N SER A 322 -26.92 39.29 6.14
CA SER A 322 -26.49 39.05 7.55
C SER A 322 -27.58 39.09 8.65
N THR A 323 -27.42 38.49 9.84
CA THR A 323 -26.32 38.63 10.85
C THR A 323 -26.45 37.56 11.97
N PRO A 324 -25.50 37.39 12.92
CA PRO A 324 -25.37 36.18 13.78
C PRO A 324 -25.96 36.26 15.20
N THR A 325 -26.05 35.12 15.89
CA THR A 325 -26.25 35.01 17.37
C THR A 325 -25.47 33.82 17.98
N THR A 326 -25.13 33.95 19.27
CA THR A 326 -24.16 33.21 20.10
C THR A 326 -24.55 31.81 20.61
N ALA A 327 -23.52 31.04 21.00
CA ALA A 327 -23.62 29.85 21.86
C ALA A 327 -23.89 30.18 23.35
N PRO A 328 -24.18 29.16 24.17
CA PRO A 328 -23.52 29.08 25.48
C PRO A 328 -23.02 27.66 25.86
N THR A 329 -22.19 27.62 26.91
CA THR A 329 -21.42 26.46 27.39
C THR A 329 -22.04 25.79 28.63
N SER A 330 -21.69 24.52 28.85
CA SER A 330 -21.70 23.70 30.08
C SER A 330 -22.15 24.29 31.44
N VAL A 331 -22.89 23.48 32.22
CA VAL A 331 -22.61 23.21 33.66
C VAL A 331 -22.94 21.72 33.95
N ALA A 332 -22.24 21.11 34.91
CA ALA A 332 -22.48 19.75 35.40
C ALA A 332 -23.47 19.72 36.59
N ASP A 333 -23.99 18.54 36.94
CA ASP A 333 -24.44 18.26 38.31
C ASP A 333 -24.25 16.78 38.70
N THR A 334 -24.28 16.53 40.01
CA THR A 334 -23.84 15.31 40.72
C THR A 334 -24.98 14.65 41.53
N GLY A 335 -24.90 13.34 41.81
CA GLY A 335 -25.60 12.75 42.98
C GLY A 335 -25.94 11.24 42.95
N GLY A 336 -25.62 10.54 44.04
CA GLY A 336 -26.12 9.20 44.45
C GLY A 336 -25.35 8.00 43.87
N ASP A 337 -24.63 7.13 44.62
CA ASP A 337 -24.99 6.27 45.77
C ASP A 337 -26.15 5.29 45.49
N THR A 338 -26.12 3.99 45.84
CA THR A 338 -25.24 3.20 46.75
C THR A 338 -25.23 1.69 46.37
N ASP A 339 -24.31 0.89 46.95
CA ASP A 339 -24.36 -0.57 47.30
C ASP A 339 -25.10 -1.60 46.40
N THR A 340 -24.72 -2.85 46.14
CA THR A 340 -23.76 -3.88 46.67
C THR A 340 -23.71 -5.06 45.64
N SER A 341 -22.89 -6.12 45.66
CA SER A 341 -21.78 -6.64 46.49
C SER A 341 -20.94 -7.66 45.66
N GLU A 342 -20.35 -8.66 46.34
CA GLU A 342 -19.57 -9.85 45.91
C GLU A 342 -20.43 -10.90 45.13
N ASP A 343 -19.90 -11.95 44.46
CA ASP A 343 -18.66 -12.71 44.69
C ASP A 343 -18.20 -13.57 43.47
N ALA A 344 -17.01 -14.18 43.54
CA ALA A 344 -16.48 -15.19 42.62
C ALA A 344 -15.50 -16.13 43.39
N PRO A 345 -14.91 -17.22 42.83
CA PRO A 345 -15.16 -17.98 41.60
C PRO A 345 -15.31 -19.52 41.84
N ALA A 346 -15.47 -20.35 40.81
CA ALA A 346 -15.10 -21.79 40.86
C ALA A 346 -14.94 -22.47 39.47
N SER A 347 -14.03 -23.47 39.39
CA SER A 347 -13.75 -24.41 38.28
C SER A 347 -12.80 -25.52 38.80
N PRO A 348 -12.42 -26.57 38.03
CA PRO A 348 -13.02 -27.15 36.82
C PRO A 348 -13.74 -28.47 37.22
N PRO A 349 -13.32 -29.75 37.00
CA PRO A 349 -12.34 -30.42 36.10
C PRO A 349 -13.06 -31.11 34.89
N ASP A 350 -12.54 -32.05 34.08
CA ASP A 350 -11.30 -32.86 34.08
C ASP A 350 -10.85 -33.26 32.64
N ALA A 351 -9.96 -34.26 32.51
CA ALA A 351 -9.15 -34.64 31.35
C ALA A 351 -9.74 -35.62 30.30
N GLY A 352 -9.05 -35.70 29.14
CA GLY A 352 -9.15 -36.77 28.15
C GLY A 352 -8.11 -36.62 27.00
N THR A 353 -6.96 -37.29 27.12
CA THR A 353 -5.83 -37.26 26.15
C THR A 353 -5.79 -38.48 25.23
N THR A 354 -5.23 -38.30 24.01
CA THR A 354 -4.50 -39.36 23.30
C THR A 354 -3.53 -38.79 22.25
N GLU A 355 -2.35 -39.39 22.14
CA GLU A 355 -1.31 -39.10 21.14
C GLU A 355 -1.50 -39.92 19.85
N ASN A 356 -0.97 -39.47 18.71
CA ASN A 356 0.13 -40.16 17.98
C ASN A 356 0.50 -39.48 16.64
N ASN A 357 1.76 -39.65 16.25
CA ASN A 357 2.43 -39.26 15.00
C ASN A 357 3.03 -40.54 14.36
N PRO A 358 3.86 -40.54 13.29
CA PRO A 358 3.80 -39.93 11.94
C PRO A 358 3.71 -41.01 10.81
N ALA A 359 3.64 -40.62 9.52
CA ALA A 359 4.10 -41.45 8.39
C ALA A 359 4.27 -40.65 7.07
N THR A 360 5.12 -41.15 6.17
CA THR A 360 5.57 -40.50 4.90
C THR A 360 5.45 -41.47 3.71
N GLU A 361 5.49 -40.92 2.48
CA GLU A 361 5.93 -41.51 1.19
C GLU A 361 4.90 -42.00 0.13
N THR A 362 4.90 -41.24 -0.99
CA THR A 362 4.94 -41.65 -2.43
C THR A 362 3.87 -42.56 -3.06
N GLY A 363 3.34 -42.12 -4.20
CA GLY A 363 2.68 -42.97 -5.21
C GLY A 363 2.03 -42.17 -6.34
N THR A 364 2.49 -42.35 -7.58
CA THR A 364 2.07 -41.55 -8.75
C THR A 364 0.82 -42.11 -9.46
N ASP A 365 0.03 -41.19 -10.03
CA ASP A 365 -0.82 -41.35 -11.23
C ASP A 365 -2.15 -42.12 -11.13
N ALA A 366 -3.25 -41.38 -10.89
CA ALA A 366 -4.51 -41.43 -11.64
C ALA A 366 -5.48 -40.36 -11.10
N ALA A 367 -6.29 -39.75 -11.97
CA ALA A 367 -7.22 -38.67 -11.58
C ALA A 367 -8.32 -39.14 -10.60
N HIS A 368 -8.06 -38.99 -9.30
CA HIS A 368 -9.05 -39.05 -8.24
C HIS A 368 -9.29 -37.63 -7.69
N THR A 369 -10.45 -37.06 -7.99
CA THR A 369 -10.93 -35.85 -7.32
C THR A 369 -11.30 -36.20 -5.88
N GLU A 370 -10.39 -35.90 -4.94
CA GLU A 370 -10.67 -36.08 -3.52
C GLU A 370 -11.89 -35.25 -3.11
N SER A 371 -12.87 -35.92 -2.51
CA SER A 371 -14.11 -35.28 -2.07
C SER A 371 -13.90 -34.58 -0.73
N VAL A 372 -13.72 -33.27 -0.75
CA VAL A 372 -13.71 -32.45 0.48
C VAL A 372 -15.06 -32.62 1.21
N PRO A 373 -15.08 -33.07 2.48
CA PRO A 373 -16.34 -33.34 3.19
C PRO A 373 -17.27 -32.12 3.28
N GLY A 374 -18.49 -32.26 2.75
CA GLY A 374 -19.51 -31.20 2.71
C GLY A 374 -19.60 -30.44 1.39
N PHE A 375 -18.67 -30.66 0.46
CA PHE A 375 -18.65 -30.05 -0.87
C PHE A 375 -19.19 -30.98 -1.96
N GLY A 376 -19.49 -30.40 -3.12
CA GLY A 376 -19.89 -31.15 -4.32
C GLY A 376 -18.67 -31.72 -5.04
N VAL A 377 -18.91 -32.66 -5.97
CA VAL A 377 -17.86 -33.21 -6.83
C VAL A 377 -17.18 -32.06 -7.60
N LEU A 378 -15.85 -31.99 -7.50
CA LEU A 378 -15.04 -30.97 -8.14
C LEU A 378 -15.21 -30.98 -9.67
N SER A 379 -15.62 -29.84 -10.23
CA SER A 379 -15.48 -29.54 -11.66
C SER A 379 -14.10 -28.94 -11.91
N ALA A 380 -13.46 -29.29 -13.02
CA ALA A 380 -12.07 -28.93 -13.32
C ALA A 380 -11.90 -27.42 -13.61
N ILE A 381 -11.67 -26.61 -12.56
CA ILE A 381 -11.35 -25.18 -12.67
C ILE A 381 -9.87 -24.96 -13.03
N ALA A 382 -8.97 -25.82 -12.54
CA ALA A 382 -7.52 -25.68 -12.74
C ALA A 382 -7.09 -25.73 -14.23
N ASP A 383 -7.64 -26.66 -15.01
CA ASP A 383 -7.33 -26.79 -16.44
C ASP A 383 -7.82 -25.59 -17.26
N PHE A 384 -8.90 -24.94 -16.83
CA PHE A 384 -9.45 -23.75 -17.48
C PHE A 384 -8.60 -22.50 -17.24
N LEU A 385 -8.06 -22.32 -16.02
CA LEU A 385 -7.12 -21.22 -15.71
C LEU A 385 -5.82 -21.32 -16.50
N ARG A 386 -5.24 -22.53 -16.62
CA ARG A 386 -4.03 -22.75 -17.42
C ARG A 386 -4.23 -22.40 -18.90
N LEU A 387 -5.43 -22.64 -19.45
CA LEU A 387 -5.74 -22.32 -20.84
C LEU A 387 -5.90 -20.80 -21.07
N LEU A 388 -6.57 -20.08 -20.17
CA LEU A 388 -6.80 -18.64 -20.30
C LEU A 388 -5.52 -17.79 -20.19
N MET A 389 -4.52 -18.24 -19.42
CA MET A 389 -3.27 -17.50 -19.20
C MET A 389 -2.18 -17.76 -20.25
N LEU A 390 -2.40 -18.69 -21.20
CA LEU A 390 -1.46 -19.00 -22.28
C LEU A 390 -1.71 -18.23 -23.59
N ASP A 391 -2.87 -17.59 -23.73
CA ASP A 391 -3.30 -16.83 -24.92
C ASP A 391 -3.21 -15.29 -24.75
N GLY A 392 -2.40 -14.80 -23.78
CA GLY A 392 -2.28 -13.38 -23.39
C GLY A 392 -0.97 -12.70 -23.78
#